data_AF-A0A3M0XGH6-F1
#
_entry.id   AF-A0A3M0XGH6-F1
#
_cell.length_a   1.000
_cell.length_b   1.000
_cell.length_c   1.000
_cell.angle_alpha   90.00
_cell.angle_beta   90.00
_cell.angle_gamma   90.00
#
_symmetry.space_group_name_H-M   'P 1'
#
loop_
_entity.id
_entity.type
_entity.pdbx_description
1 polymer ?
#
loop_
_entity_poly.entity_id
_entity_poly.type
_entity_poly.pdbx_seq_one_letter_code
_entity_poly.pdbx_strand_id
1 'polypeptide(L)'
;RVLALDPAYMDEEQGSAWLLLGRMVTRQRGKEAGLRSYLTGLGTLKLHGGFDPLLGEVCVQLIIDLEKVSYYQLATETFYQVLQQADARRHQGLLRRLYGQSAFLLPKEEQRRIERLLEGGRGSAHPGRVLERYWRGEDPTPATILNERLIEHLQRVGYAVKWYPAGLARGFDDRGMIYVRLGKPGGKVSAGVTGIDPKRNYNFLPHEVWFYEQIASDLFFPFVKSQSKRGYVLVDGIEEAIPKPRASNMWRIKLFAETPDFDSRLLFYNKLATSSRVFYDRVQELESLRSKYPPVIYGPYLNGRAVTAMEYFDHKSKIRRRYLTPKAVSEVLSDIRELPVAVRTARFLGEAGGTRLESYLGIRRQELIPEVAGRGS
;
A
#
# COMPACT_ATOMS: atom_id res chain seq x y z
N ARG A 1 -23.78 33.95 7.98
CA ARG A 1 -24.22 34.64 9.22
C ARG A 1 -23.38 34.20 10.41
N VAL A 2 -23.27 32.90 10.75
CA VAL A 2 -22.41 32.40 11.84
C VAL A 2 -20.96 32.91 11.74
N LEU A 3 -20.25 32.62 10.64
CA LEU A 3 -18.85 33.06 10.44
C LEU A 3 -18.63 34.57 10.41
N ALA A 4 -19.68 35.38 10.24
CA ALA A 4 -19.58 36.84 10.29
C ALA A 4 -19.68 37.37 11.73
N LEU A 5 -20.31 36.60 12.63
CA LEU A 5 -20.46 36.92 14.05
C LEU A 5 -19.33 36.31 14.87
N ASP A 6 -18.96 35.07 14.55
CA ASP A 6 -17.87 34.34 15.17
C ASP A 6 -17.10 33.54 14.09
N PRO A 7 -16.02 34.12 13.53
CA PRO A 7 -15.17 33.45 12.54
C PRO A 7 -14.44 32.22 13.08
N ALA A 8 -14.34 32.06 14.40
CA ALA A 8 -13.67 30.95 15.08
C ALA A 8 -14.64 29.89 15.61
N TYR A 9 -15.93 30.02 15.32
CA TYR A 9 -16.97 29.10 15.81
C TYR A 9 -16.65 27.64 15.46
N MET A 10 -16.62 26.80 16.50
CA MET A 10 -16.49 25.35 16.41
C MET A 10 -17.58 24.68 17.23
N ASP A 11 -18.29 23.77 16.59
CA ASP A 11 -19.19 22.84 17.26
C ASP A 11 -18.40 21.61 17.76
N GLU A 12 -18.77 21.10 18.93
CA GLU A 12 -18.04 19.97 19.54
C GLU A 12 -18.16 18.66 18.75
N GLU A 13 -19.26 18.47 18.01
CA GLU A 13 -19.51 17.24 17.25
C GLU A 13 -19.26 17.42 15.75
N GLN A 14 -19.66 18.57 15.19
CA GLN A 14 -19.64 18.82 13.75
C GLN A 14 -18.37 19.51 13.25
N GLY A 15 -17.52 20.01 14.15
CA GLY A 15 -16.32 20.77 13.83
C GLY A 15 -16.63 22.24 13.53
N SER A 16 -15.70 22.90 12.84
CA SER A 16 -15.80 24.33 12.54
C SER A 16 -16.91 24.67 11.56
N ALA A 17 -17.48 25.87 11.68
CA ALA A 17 -18.40 26.40 10.67
C ALA A 17 -17.73 26.50 9.27
N TRP A 18 -16.41 26.65 9.23
CA TRP A 18 -15.61 26.61 8.01
C TRP A 18 -15.61 25.23 7.34
N LEU A 19 -15.59 24.14 8.11
CA LEU A 19 -15.67 22.77 7.58
C LEU A 19 -17.00 22.56 6.86
N LEU A 20 -18.10 22.99 7.50
CA LEU A 20 -19.44 22.89 6.94
C LEU A 20 -19.59 23.75 5.68
N LEU A 21 -19.08 24.99 5.72
CA LEU A 21 -19.08 25.89 4.56
C LEU A 21 -18.28 25.28 3.40
N GLY A 22 -17.07 24.81 3.65
CA GLY A 22 -16.22 24.22 2.62
C GLY A 22 -16.88 22.98 1.99
N ARG A 23 -17.56 22.13 2.78
CA ARG A 23 -18.31 20.97 2.26
C ARG A 23 -19.44 21.41 1.33
N MET A 24 -20.21 22.42 1.75
CA MET A 24 -21.29 22.98 0.93
C MET A 24 -20.77 23.59 -0.38
N VAL A 25 -19.73 24.42 -0.29
CA VAL A 25 -19.10 25.06 -1.46
C VAL A 25 -18.51 24.02 -2.40
N THR A 26 -17.86 22.97 -1.87
CA THR A 26 -17.32 21.87 -2.70
C THR A 26 -18.42 21.18 -3.51
N ARG A 27 -19.58 20.92 -2.89
CA ARG A 27 -20.72 20.28 -3.57
C ARG A 27 -21.35 21.17 -4.63
N GLN A 28 -21.45 22.48 -4.37
CA GLN A 28 -22.13 23.43 -5.27
C GLN A 28 -21.24 23.98 -6.38
N ARG A 29 -19.95 24.18 -6.09
CA ARG A 29 -19.01 24.93 -6.95
C ARG A 29 -17.72 24.17 -7.27
N GLY A 30 -17.63 22.90 -6.86
CA GLY A 30 -16.50 22.03 -7.16
C GLY A 30 -15.32 22.14 -6.18
N LYS A 31 -14.35 21.23 -6.36
CA LYS A 31 -13.21 21.04 -5.45
C LYS A 31 -12.33 22.28 -5.28
N GLU A 32 -12.10 23.07 -6.33
CA GLU A 32 -11.26 24.26 -6.23
C GLU A 32 -11.89 25.37 -5.38
N ALA A 33 -13.18 25.61 -5.55
CA ALA A 33 -13.91 26.58 -4.73
C ALA A 33 -13.97 26.11 -3.27
N GLY A 34 -14.16 24.79 -3.07
CA GLY A 34 -14.05 24.17 -1.76
C GLY A 34 -12.70 24.41 -1.10
N LEU A 35 -11.60 24.11 -1.81
CA LEU A 35 -10.23 24.29 -1.33
C LEU A 35 -9.98 25.73 -0.89
N ARG A 36 -10.41 26.73 -1.66
CA ARG A 36 -10.30 28.14 -1.26
C ARG A 36 -11.00 28.41 0.08
N SER A 37 -12.22 27.90 0.27
CA SER A 37 -12.94 28.06 1.54
C SER A 37 -12.23 27.39 2.72
N TYR A 38 -11.65 26.20 2.52
CA TYR A 38 -10.90 25.51 3.57
C TYR A 38 -9.59 26.23 3.91
N LEU A 39 -8.87 26.74 2.91
CA LEU A 39 -7.65 27.54 3.14
C LEU A 39 -7.94 28.81 3.94
N THR A 40 -9.02 29.53 3.59
CA THR A 40 -9.48 30.68 4.37
C THR A 40 -9.84 30.28 5.81
N GLY A 41 -10.54 29.15 5.98
CA GLY A 41 -10.89 28.63 7.30
C GLY A 41 -9.68 28.24 8.14
N LEU A 42 -8.69 27.55 7.58
CA LEU A 42 -7.44 27.23 8.26
C LEU A 42 -6.72 28.48 8.74
N GLY A 43 -6.56 29.47 7.86
CA GLY A 43 -5.92 30.74 8.21
C GLY A 43 -6.66 31.48 9.32
N THR A 44 -7.99 31.55 9.22
CA THR A 44 -8.85 32.23 10.19
C THR A 44 -8.78 31.57 11.56
N LEU A 45 -8.94 30.25 11.64
CA LEU A 45 -8.84 29.51 12.90
C LEU A 45 -7.46 29.69 13.54
N LYS A 46 -6.39 29.61 12.74
CA LYS A 46 -5.02 29.80 13.21
C LYS A 46 -4.79 31.20 13.81
N LEU A 47 -5.35 32.25 13.20
CA LEU A 47 -5.28 33.62 13.73
C LEU A 47 -5.96 33.76 15.09
N HIS A 48 -7.03 32.98 15.33
CA HIS A 48 -7.74 32.95 16.61
C HIS A 48 -7.19 31.87 17.58
N GLY A 49 -6.05 31.25 17.27
CA GLY A 49 -5.43 30.23 18.12
C GLY A 49 -6.15 28.87 18.12
N GLY A 50 -7.10 28.66 17.20
CA GLY A 50 -7.84 27.41 17.03
C GLY A 50 -7.34 26.56 15.86
N PHE A 51 -7.75 25.30 15.83
CA PHE A 51 -7.50 24.38 14.72
C PHE A 51 -8.57 23.28 14.72
N ASP A 52 -9.13 23.00 13.55
CA ASP A 52 -10.07 21.90 13.34
C ASP A 52 -9.38 20.76 12.57
N PRO A 53 -9.10 19.61 13.23
CA PRO A 53 -8.43 18.48 12.60
C PRO A 53 -9.18 17.88 11.40
N LEU A 54 -10.52 17.94 11.39
CA LEU A 54 -11.33 17.44 10.29
C LEU A 54 -11.26 18.38 9.08
N LEU A 55 -11.24 19.69 9.33
CA LEU A 55 -10.99 20.68 8.29
C LEU A 55 -9.58 20.53 7.70
N GLY A 56 -8.58 20.38 8.56
CA GLY A 56 -7.19 20.15 8.16
C GLY A 56 -7.05 18.93 7.25
N GLU A 57 -7.65 17.79 7.62
CA GLU A 57 -7.55 16.57 6.81
C GLU A 57 -8.21 16.74 5.42
N VAL A 58 -9.41 17.33 5.36
CA VAL A 58 -10.09 17.56 4.08
C VAL A 58 -9.31 18.54 3.21
N CYS A 59 -8.72 19.58 3.80
CA CYS A 59 -7.88 20.54 3.08
C CYS A 59 -6.64 19.85 2.48
N VAL A 60 -5.93 19.05 3.28
CA VAL A 60 -4.77 18.25 2.81
C VAL A 60 -5.18 17.35 1.66
N GLN A 61 -6.28 16.59 1.81
CA GLN A 61 -6.73 15.70 0.74
C GLN A 61 -7.06 16.45 -0.56
N LEU A 62 -7.68 17.63 -0.48
CA LEU A 62 -7.97 18.43 -1.68
C LEU A 62 -6.72 19.03 -2.32
N ILE A 63 -5.71 19.43 -1.54
CA ILE A 63 -4.41 19.88 -2.07
C ILE A 63 -3.77 18.76 -2.91
N ILE A 64 -3.82 17.54 -2.38
CA ILE A 64 -3.26 16.35 -3.03
C ILE A 64 -4.07 15.97 -4.27
N ASP A 65 -5.39 15.86 -4.15
CA ASP A 65 -6.31 15.50 -5.24
C ASP A 65 -6.27 16.46 -6.44
N LEU A 66 -6.01 17.74 -6.17
CA LEU A 66 -5.94 18.80 -7.18
C LEU A 66 -4.50 19.08 -7.62
N GLU A 67 -3.53 18.30 -7.14
CA GLU A 67 -2.11 18.40 -7.46
C GLU A 67 -1.57 19.84 -7.31
N LYS A 68 -1.99 20.54 -6.25
CA LYS A 68 -1.58 21.92 -5.99
C LYS A 68 -0.18 21.95 -5.34
N VAL A 69 0.85 21.71 -6.15
CA VAL A 69 2.26 21.58 -5.72
C VAL A 69 2.73 22.73 -4.84
N SER A 70 2.34 23.97 -5.15
CA SER A 70 2.68 25.16 -4.36
C SER A 70 2.15 25.13 -2.92
N TYR A 71 1.21 24.25 -2.60
CA TYR A 71 0.63 24.07 -1.27
C TYR A 71 1.14 22.80 -0.56
N TYR A 72 2.10 22.06 -1.11
CA TYR A 72 2.57 20.81 -0.50
C TYR A 72 3.29 21.00 0.84
N GLN A 73 4.02 22.11 1.01
CA GLN A 73 4.57 22.47 2.31
C GLN A 73 3.46 22.71 3.34
N LEU A 74 2.44 23.50 2.97
CA LEU A 74 1.27 23.73 3.83
C LEU A 74 0.53 22.43 4.14
N ALA A 75 0.40 21.53 3.18
CA ALA A 75 -0.22 20.22 3.38
C ALA A 75 0.55 19.37 4.38
N THR A 76 1.90 19.38 4.32
CA THR A 76 2.75 18.69 5.30
C THR A 76 2.54 19.24 6.71
N GLU A 77 2.63 20.57 6.86
CA GLU A 77 2.42 21.24 8.15
C GLU A 77 1.03 20.95 8.72
N THR A 78 0.00 21.07 7.88
CA THR A 78 -1.40 20.85 8.26
C THR A 78 -1.61 19.40 8.66
N PHE A 79 -1.05 18.43 7.92
CA PHE A 79 -1.16 17.02 8.25
C PHE A 79 -0.54 16.69 9.61
N TYR A 80 0.63 17.26 9.93
CA TYR A 80 1.23 17.11 11.25
C TYR A 80 0.38 17.75 12.35
N GLN A 81 -0.20 18.93 12.12
CA GLN A 81 -1.15 19.54 13.07
C GLN A 81 -2.38 18.66 13.28
N VAL A 82 -2.93 18.04 12.22
CA VAL A 82 -4.01 17.04 12.34
C VAL A 82 -3.60 15.90 13.29
N LEU A 83 -2.43 15.31 13.09
CA LEU A 83 -1.95 14.22 13.94
C LEU A 83 -1.71 14.63 15.40
N GLN A 84 -1.27 15.87 15.63
CA GLN A 84 -0.99 16.38 16.97
C GLN A 84 -2.26 16.75 17.75
N GLN A 85 -3.24 17.35 17.08
CA GLN A 85 -4.38 18.00 17.73
C GLN A 85 -5.70 17.22 17.60
N ALA A 86 -5.77 16.19 16.76
CA ALA A 86 -6.93 15.30 16.70
C ALA A 86 -7.13 14.56 18.03
N ASP A 87 -8.12 14.98 18.83
CA ASP A 87 -8.50 14.27 20.06
C ASP A 87 -8.74 12.76 19.83
N ALA A 88 -8.16 11.93 20.69
CA ALA A 88 -8.17 10.48 20.54
C ALA A 88 -9.57 9.84 20.64
N ARG A 89 -10.52 10.48 21.35
CA ARG A 89 -11.89 9.99 21.52
C ARG A 89 -12.80 10.56 20.44
N ARG A 90 -12.87 11.89 20.32
CA ARG A 90 -13.73 12.60 19.36
C ARG A 90 -13.35 12.29 17.91
N HIS A 91 -12.06 12.18 17.63
CA HIS A 91 -11.53 11.93 16.29
C HIS A 91 -11.01 10.49 16.10
N GLN A 92 -11.50 9.53 16.87
CA GLN A 92 -11.04 8.13 16.78
C GLN A 92 -11.19 7.55 15.38
N GLY A 93 -12.30 7.86 14.67
CA GLY A 93 -12.52 7.42 13.29
C GLY A 93 -11.48 7.97 12.30
N LEU A 94 -11.13 9.25 12.43
CA LEU A 94 -10.07 9.89 11.66
C LEU A 94 -8.72 9.22 11.91
N LEU A 95 -8.33 9.07 13.19
CA LEU A 95 -7.05 8.49 13.57
C LEU A 95 -6.94 7.02 13.15
N ARG A 96 -8.01 6.22 13.29
CA ARG A 96 -8.06 4.83 12.81
C ARG A 96 -7.91 4.73 11.30
N ARG A 97 -8.50 5.66 10.54
CA ARG A 97 -8.34 5.72 9.08
C ARG A 97 -6.91 6.08 8.68
N LEU A 98 -6.34 7.15 9.25
CA LEU A 98 -4.96 7.57 8.98
C LEU A 98 -3.94 6.49 9.37
N TYR A 99 -4.14 5.83 10.51
CA TYR A 99 -3.35 4.66 10.91
C TYR A 99 -3.55 3.53 9.90
N GLY A 100 -4.77 3.15 9.56
CA GLY A 100 -5.02 2.06 8.60
C GLY A 100 -4.40 2.29 7.22
N GLN A 101 -4.30 3.54 6.78
CA GLN A 101 -3.67 3.92 5.53
C GLN A 101 -2.14 3.80 5.55
N SER A 102 -1.52 3.79 6.73
CA SER A 102 -0.06 3.77 6.92
C SER A 102 0.47 2.53 7.64
N ALA A 103 -0.37 1.77 8.36
CA ALA A 103 0.02 0.74 9.31
C ALA A 103 0.98 -0.31 8.73
N PHE A 104 0.75 -0.73 7.49
CA PHE A 104 1.58 -1.72 6.80
C PHE A 104 2.98 -1.20 6.41
N LEU A 105 3.22 0.10 6.55
CA LEU A 105 4.53 0.75 6.41
C LEU A 105 5.23 0.88 7.76
N LEU A 106 4.57 0.68 8.91
CA LEU A 106 5.19 0.88 10.22
C LEU A 106 5.94 -0.37 10.69
N PRO A 107 6.99 -0.23 11.51
CA PRO A 107 7.54 -1.35 12.28
C PRO A 107 6.47 -1.99 13.18
N LYS A 108 6.55 -3.32 13.40
CA LYS A 108 5.55 -4.06 14.21
C LYS A 108 5.40 -3.55 15.64
N GLU A 109 6.44 -2.97 16.22
CA GLU A 109 6.39 -2.40 17.56
C GLU A 109 5.57 -1.10 17.59
N GLU A 110 5.73 -0.24 16.59
CA GLU A 110 4.96 1.00 16.45
C GLU A 110 3.49 0.70 16.12
N GLN A 111 3.22 -0.31 15.29
CA GLN A 111 1.85 -0.80 15.05
C GLN A 111 1.15 -1.19 16.37
N ARG A 112 1.78 -2.09 17.15
CA ARG A 112 1.26 -2.53 18.46
C ARG A 112 1.15 -1.39 19.46
N ARG A 113 1.99 -0.37 19.35
CA ARG A 113 1.91 0.83 20.20
C ARG A 113 0.69 1.68 19.84
N ILE A 114 0.48 1.98 18.56
CA ILE A 114 -0.66 2.79 18.11
C ILE A 114 -1.98 2.06 18.36
N GLU A 115 -2.05 0.77 18.08
CA GLU A 115 -3.26 -0.04 18.31
C GLU A 115 -3.72 0.03 19.77
N ARG A 116 -2.80 -0.18 20.72
CA ARG A 116 -3.10 -0.03 22.16
C ARG A 116 -3.59 1.38 22.52
N LEU A 117 -3.01 2.43 21.92
CA LEU A 117 -3.43 3.81 22.17
C LEU A 117 -4.83 4.09 21.59
N LEU A 118 -5.16 3.55 20.42
CA LEU A 118 -6.47 3.67 19.79
C LEU A 118 -7.57 2.87 20.51
N GLU A 119 -7.21 1.84 21.26
CA GLU A 119 -8.09 1.03 22.11
C GLU A 119 -8.33 1.64 23.51
N GLY A 120 -7.78 2.83 23.79
CA GLY A 120 -7.94 3.52 25.07
C GLY A 120 -6.96 3.06 26.14
N GLY A 121 -5.85 2.43 25.74
CA GLY A 121 -4.77 2.04 26.66
C GLY A 121 -4.25 3.23 27.48
N ARG A 122 -3.99 2.99 28.77
CA ARG A 122 -3.43 4.00 29.67
C ARG A 122 -1.99 4.35 29.22
N GLY A 123 -1.78 5.58 28.79
CA GLY A 123 -0.48 6.10 28.40
C GLY A 123 -0.55 7.61 28.13
N SER A 124 0.55 8.31 28.34
CA SER A 124 0.67 9.75 28.06
C SER A 124 0.88 10.07 26.57
N ALA A 125 1.07 9.05 25.73
CA ALA A 125 1.41 9.22 24.32
C ALA A 125 0.15 9.27 23.44
N HIS A 126 0.09 10.26 22.55
CA HIS A 126 -0.98 10.39 21.55
C HIS A 126 -0.69 9.53 20.32
N PRO A 127 -1.64 8.75 19.76
CA PRO A 127 -1.40 7.90 18.58
C PRO A 127 -0.91 8.70 17.37
N GLY A 128 -1.45 9.90 17.16
CA GLY A 128 -1.00 10.76 16.07
C GLY A 128 0.44 11.26 16.23
N ARG A 129 0.94 11.47 17.46
CA ARG A 129 2.36 11.80 17.68
C ARG A 129 3.31 10.65 17.31
N VAL A 130 2.85 9.41 17.45
CA VAL A 130 3.61 8.24 17.02
C VAL A 130 3.69 8.19 15.50
N LEU A 131 2.57 8.43 14.81
CA LEU A 131 2.52 8.53 13.34
C LEU A 131 3.35 9.70 12.81
N GLU A 132 3.29 10.85 13.46
CA GLU A 132 4.08 12.03 13.07
C GLU A 132 5.57 11.72 13.16
N ARG A 133 6.03 11.15 14.28
CA ARG A 133 7.44 10.76 14.44
C ARG A 133 7.88 9.80 13.34
N TYR A 134 7.04 8.84 12.98
CA TYR A 134 7.32 7.94 11.87
C TYR A 134 7.51 8.73 10.56
N TRP A 135 6.56 9.56 10.17
CA TRP A 135 6.66 10.31 8.91
C TRP A 135 7.84 11.27 8.86
N ARG A 136 8.15 11.96 9.97
CA ARG A 136 9.35 12.80 10.07
C ARG A 136 10.66 12.00 9.94
N GLY A 137 10.67 10.75 10.41
CA GLY A 137 11.83 9.85 10.27
C GLY A 137 12.00 9.28 8.86
N GLU A 138 10.92 9.24 8.07
CA GLU A 138 10.93 8.82 6.67
C GLU A 138 11.17 9.99 5.70
N ASP A 139 11.37 11.21 6.23
CA ASP A 139 11.62 12.41 5.43
C ASP A 139 12.99 12.34 4.75
N PRO A 140 13.05 12.34 3.40
CA PRO A 140 14.32 12.34 2.69
C PRO A 140 15.03 13.69 2.75
N THR A 141 14.30 14.81 2.94
CA THR A 141 14.88 16.16 2.96
C THR A 141 14.49 16.93 4.24
N PRO A 142 14.90 16.43 5.43
CA PRO A 142 14.46 16.99 6.72
C PRO A 142 14.94 18.44 6.99
N ALA A 143 15.76 19.00 6.11
CA ALA A 143 16.15 20.41 6.13
C ALA A 143 15.02 21.34 5.66
N THR A 144 13.99 20.80 4.98
CA THR A 144 12.80 21.55 4.58
C THR A 144 11.60 21.14 5.42
N ILE A 145 10.54 21.97 5.39
CA ILE A 145 9.27 21.61 6.03
C ILE A 145 8.47 20.65 5.16
N LEU A 146 8.69 20.66 3.84
CA LEU A 146 8.05 19.75 2.92
C LEU A 146 8.61 18.34 3.15
N ASN A 147 7.73 17.41 3.50
CA ASN A 147 8.10 16.00 3.59
C ASN A 147 7.64 15.32 2.31
N GLU A 148 8.54 15.17 1.34
CA GLU A 148 8.18 14.63 0.03
C GLU A 148 7.66 13.20 0.12
N ARG A 149 8.19 12.40 1.05
CA ARG A 149 7.77 11.01 1.26
C ARG A 149 6.34 10.90 1.78
N LEU A 150 5.92 11.82 2.66
CA LEU A 150 4.55 11.93 3.13
C LEU A 150 3.63 12.39 1.99
N ILE A 151 4.03 13.37 1.19
CA ILE A 151 3.23 13.81 0.04
C ILE A 151 3.01 12.68 -0.95
N GLU A 152 4.06 11.94 -1.32
CA GLU A 152 3.94 10.74 -2.15
C GLU A 152 2.98 9.71 -1.52
N HIS A 153 3.10 9.48 -0.20
CA HIS A 153 2.19 8.58 0.50
C HIS A 153 0.73 9.03 0.37
N LEU A 154 0.43 10.30 0.62
CA LEU A 154 -0.93 10.85 0.54
C LEU A 154 -1.47 10.79 -0.89
N GLN A 155 -0.65 11.05 -1.91
CA GLN A 155 -1.00 10.88 -3.32
C GLN A 155 -1.37 9.42 -3.63
N ARG A 156 -0.53 8.46 -3.21
CA ARG A 156 -0.79 7.03 -3.42
C ARG A 156 -2.03 6.56 -2.66
N VAL A 157 -2.28 7.08 -1.47
CA VAL A 157 -3.51 6.82 -0.70
C VAL A 157 -4.74 7.35 -1.45
N GLY A 158 -4.69 8.59 -1.96
CA GLY A 158 -5.77 9.15 -2.77
C GLY A 158 -6.07 8.30 -4.00
N TYR A 159 -5.03 7.85 -4.72
CA TYR A 159 -5.16 6.92 -5.82
C TYR A 159 -5.80 5.59 -5.39
N ALA A 160 -5.32 5.00 -4.29
CA ALA A 160 -5.79 3.72 -3.79
C ALA A 160 -7.27 3.76 -3.35
N VAL A 161 -7.69 4.83 -2.66
CA VAL A 161 -9.09 5.04 -2.28
C VAL A 161 -9.98 5.15 -3.52
N LYS A 162 -9.53 5.86 -4.56
CA LYS A 162 -10.29 6.06 -5.80
C LYS A 162 -10.45 4.78 -6.61
N TRP A 163 -9.37 4.01 -6.78
CA TRP A 163 -9.32 2.90 -7.74
C TRP A 163 -9.51 1.52 -7.11
N TYR A 164 -9.25 1.37 -5.81
CA TYR A 164 -9.33 0.09 -5.10
C TYR A 164 -10.23 0.15 -3.85
N PRO A 165 -11.42 0.76 -3.91
CA PRO A 165 -12.24 1.02 -2.73
C PRO A 165 -12.67 -0.27 -2.03
N ALA A 166 -12.70 -0.24 -0.69
CA ALA A 166 -13.20 -1.33 0.14
C ALA A 166 -13.79 -0.81 1.45
N GLY A 167 -14.68 -1.62 2.06
CA GLY A 167 -15.29 -1.34 3.36
C GLY A 167 -14.35 -1.59 4.54
N LEU A 168 -13.07 -1.26 4.39
CA LEU A 168 -12.02 -1.37 5.42
C LEU A 168 -11.74 0.02 6.00
N ALA A 169 -11.21 0.08 7.22
CA ALA A 169 -10.90 1.36 7.89
C ALA A 169 -9.99 2.28 7.05
N ARG A 170 -9.07 1.69 6.26
CA ARG A 170 -8.16 2.41 5.35
C ARG A 170 -8.82 2.90 4.05
N GLY A 171 -10.03 2.44 3.73
CA GLY A 171 -10.80 2.82 2.55
C GLY A 171 -10.51 2.03 1.26
N PHE A 172 -9.48 1.18 1.24
CA PHE A 172 -9.09 0.40 0.06
C PHE A 172 -8.70 -1.05 0.37
N ASP A 173 -8.79 -1.93 -0.64
CA ASP A 173 -8.48 -3.36 -0.53
C ASP A 173 -6.96 -3.65 -0.56
N ASP A 174 -6.56 -4.92 -0.67
CA ASP A 174 -5.13 -5.28 -0.63
C ASP A 174 -4.37 -4.84 -1.89
N ARG A 175 -5.05 -4.60 -3.02
CA ARG A 175 -4.44 -3.98 -4.21
C ARG A 175 -4.01 -2.55 -3.90
N GLY A 176 -4.89 -1.79 -3.23
CA GLY A 176 -4.57 -0.44 -2.75
C GLY A 176 -3.41 -0.43 -1.74
N MET A 177 -3.37 -1.41 -0.83
CA MET A 177 -2.24 -1.56 0.09
C MET A 177 -0.91 -1.78 -0.64
N ILE A 178 -0.88 -2.68 -1.63
CA ILE A 178 0.33 -2.96 -2.41
C ILE A 178 0.72 -1.73 -3.26
N TYR A 179 -0.24 -1.01 -3.85
CA TYR A 179 0.02 0.24 -4.57
C TYR A 179 0.64 1.32 -3.68
N VAL A 180 0.12 1.53 -2.47
CA VAL A 180 0.69 2.51 -1.54
C VAL A 180 2.12 2.14 -1.14
N ARG A 181 2.39 0.85 -0.91
CA ARG A 181 3.72 0.35 -0.56
C ARG A 181 4.73 0.48 -1.69
N LEU A 182 4.37 0.02 -2.88
CA LEU A 182 5.33 -0.27 -3.95
C LEU A 182 5.18 0.64 -5.18
N GLY A 183 4.16 1.49 -5.21
CA GLY A 183 3.85 2.32 -6.37
C GLY A 183 3.12 1.54 -7.47
N LYS A 184 3.17 2.07 -8.68
CA LYS A 184 2.50 1.49 -9.85
C LYS A 184 3.17 0.16 -10.23
N PRO A 185 2.41 -0.93 -10.44
CA PRO A 185 2.99 -2.16 -10.96
C PRO A 185 3.45 -1.98 -12.40
N GLY A 186 4.49 -2.71 -12.81
CA GLY A 186 4.97 -2.72 -14.19
C GLY A 186 3.97 -3.36 -15.16
N GLY A 187 3.17 -4.31 -14.68
CA GLY A 187 2.13 -4.96 -15.46
C GLY A 187 1.00 -5.53 -14.60
N LYS A 188 -0.17 -5.73 -15.22
CA LYS A 188 -1.33 -6.38 -14.61
C LYS A 188 -1.95 -7.38 -15.58
N VAL A 189 -2.35 -8.54 -15.08
CA VAL A 189 -3.03 -9.57 -15.89
C VAL A 189 -4.21 -10.17 -15.11
N SER A 190 -5.16 -10.74 -15.85
CA SER A 190 -6.21 -11.61 -15.34
C SER A 190 -6.47 -12.72 -16.37
N ALA A 191 -6.85 -13.92 -15.91
CA ALA A 191 -7.34 -15.00 -16.76
C ALA A 191 -8.82 -14.79 -17.16
N GLY A 192 -9.42 -13.66 -16.77
CA GLY A 192 -10.84 -13.40 -16.94
C GLY A 192 -11.71 -14.20 -15.96
N VAL A 193 -13.02 -13.99 -16.02
CA VAL A 193 -13.98 -14.68 -15.15
C VAL A 193 -14.59 -15.93 -15.79
N THR A 194 -14.45 -16.08 -17.11
CA THR A 194 -14.95 -17.24 -17.83
C THR A 194 -13.99 -18.41 -17.68
N GLY A 195 -14.42 -19.41 -16.92
CA GLY A 195 -13.79 -20.73 -16.86
C GLY A 195 -14.39 -21.67 -17.91
N ILE A 196 -13.69 -22.77 -18.18
CA ILE A 196 -14.27 -23.94 -18.83
C ILE A 196 -13.96 -25.11 -17.90
N ASP A 197 -14.92 -25.45 -17.04
CA ASP A 197 -14.99 -26.79 -16.44
C ASP A 197 -16.06 -27.54 -17.25
N PRO A 198 -15.69 -28.47 -18.15
CA PRO A 198 -16.63 -29.20 -19.00
C PRO A 198 -17.68 -30.01 -18.22
N LYS A 199 -17.43 -30.29 -16.93
CA LYS A 199 -18.31 -31.09 -16.07
C LYS A 199 -19.14 -30.25 -15.11
N ARG A 200 -18.68 -29.05 -14.74
CA ARG A 200 -19.30 -28.28 -13.64
C ARG A 200 -19.60 -26.81 -13.95
N ASN A 201 -19.18 -26.29 -15.10
CA ASN A 201 -19.51 -24.95 -15.58
C ASN A 201 -19.26 -23.83 -14.54
N TYR A 202 -18.08 -23.81 -13.89
CA TYR A 202 -17.75 -22.77 -12.92
C TYR A 202 -17.01 -21.59 -13.54
N ASN A 203 -17.39 -20.39 -13.12
CA ASN A 203 -16.67 -19.14 -13.41
C ASN A 203 -15.53 -18.94 -12.42
N PHE A 204 -14.37 -18.50 -12.91
CA PHE A 204 -13.30 -18.05 -12.01
C PHE A 204 -13.77 -16.87 -11.18
N LEU A 205 -13.35 -16.83 -9.92
CA LEU A 205 -13.52 -15.63 -9.11
C LEU A 205 -12.76 -14.48 -9.78
N PRO A 206 -13.30 -13.24 -9.75
CA PRO A 206 -12.57 -12.09 -10.26
C PRO A 206 -11.21 -11.97 -9.57
N HIS A 207 -10.15 -11.84 -10.35
CA HIS A 207 -8.78 -11.86 -9.87
C HIS A 207 -7.88 -10.98 -10.73
N GLU A 208 -6.78 -10.53 -10.14
CA GLU A 208 -5.72 -9.78 -10.80
C GLU A 208 -4.36 -10.28 -10.32
N VAL A 209 -3.38 -10.29 -11.20
CA VAL A 209 -1.97 -10.47 -10.84
C VAL A 209 -1.20 -9.23 -11.22
N TRP A 210 -0.47 -8.65 -10.27
CA TRP A 210 0.35 -7.47 -10.49
C TRP A 210 1.82 -7.84 -10.47
N PHE A 211 2.59 -7.36 -11.43
CA PHE A 211 4.03 -7.60 -11.55
C PHE A 211 4.84 -6.38 -11.13
N TYR A 212 5.92 -6.63 -10.40
CA TYR A 212 6.87 -5.62 -9.94
C TYR A 212 8.29 -6.00 -10.39
N GLU A 213 8.46 -6.15 -11.69
CA GLU A 213 9.74 -6.53 -12.33
C GLU A 213 10.85 -5.53 -12.04
N GLN A 214 10.50 -4.26 -11.79
CA GLN A 214 11.42 -3.21 -11.37
C GLN A 214 12.03 -3.44 -9.98
N ILE A 215 11.42 -4.30 -9.16
CA ILE A 215 11.96 -4.71 -7.85
C ILE A 215 12.70 -6.05 -8.01
N ALA A 216 12.03 -7.03 -8.61
CA ALA A 216 12.63 -8.31 -8.97
C ALA A 216 11.86 -8.93 -10.13
N SER A 217 12.59 -9.47 -11.12
CA SER A 217 12.04 -9.97 -12.39
C SER A 217 10.88 -10.97 -12.30
N ASP A 218 10.76 -11.74 -11.21
CA ASP A 218 9.71 -12.74 -11.00
C ASP A 218 8.75 -12.40 -9.84
N LEU A 219 8.79 -11.15 -9.35
CA LEU A 219 7.95 -10.71 -8.25
C LEU A 219 6.55 -10.35 -8.74
N PHE A 220 5.55 -11.11 -8.26
CA PHE A 220 4.14 -10.84 -8.55
C PHE A 220 3.25 -10.98 -7.32
N PHE A 221 2.13 -10.27 -7.33
CA PHE A 221 1.11 -10.27 -6.27
C PHE A 221 -0.24 -10.70 -6.85
N PRO A 222 -0.74 -11.89 -6.49
CA PRO A 222 -2.06 -12.36 -6.89
C PRO A 222 -3.13 -11.85 -5.94
N PHE A 223 -4.22 -11.38 -6.50
CA PHE A 223 -5.37 -10.86 -5.77
C PHE A 223 -6.64 -11.54 -6.23
N VAL A 224 -7.49 -11.95 -5.29
CA VAL A 224 -8.79 -12.57 -5.58
C VAL A 224 -9.88 -11.79 -4.88
N LYS A 225 -10.99 -11.55 -5.58
CA LYS A 225 -12.16 -10.88 -5.03
C LYS A 225 -12.77 -11.75 -3.93
N SER A 226 -12.71 -11.25 -2.70
CA SER A 226 -13.42 -11.83 -1.56
C SER A 226 -14.93 -11.58 -1.69
N GLN A 227 -15.73 -12.51 -1.21
CA GLN A 227 -17.18 -12.34 -1.04
C GLN A 227 -17.54 -11.37 0.10
N SER A 228 -16.56 -10.97 0.91
CA SER A 228 -16.73 -10.02 2.01
C SER A 228 -16.56 -8.56 1.56
N LYS A 229 -16.83 -7.62 2.47
CA LYS A 229 -16.57 -6.18 2.27
C LYS A 229 -15.09 -5.82 2.09
N ARG A 230 -14.17 -6.79 2.21
CA ARG A 230 -12.71 -6.60 2.07
C ARG A 230 -12.25 -6.30 0.64
N GLY A 231 -13.10 -6.54 -0.37
CA GLY A 231 -12.72 -6.32 -1.77
C GLY A 231 -11.77 -7.41 -2.27
N TYR A 232 -10.72 -7.03 -3.02
CA TYR A 232 -9.68 -7.97 -3.42
C TYR A 232 -8.67 -8.22 -2.28
N VAL A 233 -8.37 -9.49 -2.04
CA VAL A 233 -7.45 -9.93 -0.98
C VAL A 233 -6.20 -10.51 -1.63
N LEU A 234 -5.03 -10.20 -1.06
CA LEU A 234 -3.77 -10.82 -1.46
C LEU A 234 -3.78 -12.29 -1.02
N VAL A 235 -3.61 -13.19 -1.98
CA VAL A 235 -3.64 -14.64 -1.77
C VAL A 235 -2.25 -15.26 -1.85
N ASP A 236 -2.10 -16.48 -1.35
CA ASP A 236 -0.81 -17.18 -1.43
C ASP A 236 -0.55 -17.65 -2.87
N GLY A 237 -1.57 -18.17 -3.53
CA GLY A 237 -1.55 -18.65 -4.90
C GLY A 237 -2.69 -18.07 -5.73
N ILE A 238 -2.44 -17.80 -7.00
CA ILE A 238 -3.49 -17.29 -7.90
C ILE A 238 -4.61 -18.32 -8.14
N GLU A 239 -4.35 -19.60 -7.85
CA GLU A 239 -5.35 -20.68 -7.89
C GLU A 239 -6.49 -20.51 -6.89
N GLU A 240 -6.36 -19.66 -5.87
CA GLU A 240 -7.50 -19.30 -5.03
C GLU A 240 -8.63 -18.63 -5.84
N ALA A 241 -8.34 -18.15 -7.06
CA ALA A 241 -9.34 -17.66 -8.00
C ALA A 241 -10.20 -18.79 -8.60
N ILE A 242 -9.74 -20.04 -8.56
CA ILE A 242 -10.47 -21.18 -9.09
C ILE A 242 -11.40 -21.71 -7.98
N PRO A 243 -12.74 -21.69 -8.17
CA PRO A 243 -13.66 -22.12 -7.14
C PRO A 243 -13.41 -23.56 -6.68
N LYS A 244 -13.32 -23.75 -5.36
CA LYS A 244 -13.37 -25.08 -4.77
C LYS A 244 -14.84 -25.57 -4.75
N PRO A 245 -15.13 -26.85 -5.02
CA PRO A 245 -16.47 -27.41 -4.88
C PRO A 245 -17.02 -27.20 -3.46
N ARG A 246 -18.34 -27.00 -3.34
CA ARG A 246 -19.05 -27.05 -2.05
C ARG A 246 -19.12 -28.51 -1.59
N ALA A 247 -18.19 -28.96 -0.77
CA ALA A 247 -18.18 -30.35 -0.29
C ALA A 247 -19.24 -30.58 0.80
N SER A 248 -19.98 -31.69 0.69
CA SER A 248 -20.84 -32.22 1.76
C SER A 248 -20.22 -33.41 2.50
N ASN A 249 -19.06 -33.95 2.10
CA ASN A 249 -18.48 -35.14 2.73
C ASN A 249 -16.96 -35.31 2.56
N MET A 250 -16.25 -35.40 3.68
CA MET A 250 -14.77 -35.37 3.79
C MET A 250 -14.07 -36.62 3.20
N TRP A 251 -14.77 -37.76 3.09
CA TRP A 251 -14.21 -39.00 2.51
C TRP A 251 -14.13 -38.98 0.97
N ARG A 252 -15.04 -38.27 0.28
CA ARG A 252 -15.02 -38.12 -1.19
C ARG A 252 -13.87 -37.22 -1.66
N ILE A 253 -13.47 -36.26 -0.83
CA ILE A 253 -12.31 -35.38 -1.06
C ILE A 253 -11.02 -36.21 -1.23
N LYS A 254 -10.84 -37.26 -0.43
CA LYS A 254 -9.64 -38.13 -0.48
C LYS A 254 -9.63 -39.12 -1.65
N LEU A 255 -10.79 -39.54 -2.16
CA LEU A 255 -10.91 -40.59 -3.20
C LEU A 255 -11.13 -40.04 -4.62
N PHE A 256 -11.77 -38.89 -4.79
CA PHE A 256 -12.28 -38.44 -6.10
C PHE A 256 -11.83 -37.05 -6.55
N ALA A 257 -10.87 -36.42 -5.86
CA ALA A 257 -10.32 -35.13 -6.24
C ALA A 257 -11.41 -34.07 -6.51
N GLU A 258 -12.08 -33.58 -5.46
CA GLU A 258 -12.88 -32.35 -5.49
C GLU A 258 -11.98 -31.10 -5.53
N THR A 259 -10.91 -31.14 -6.30
CA THR A 259 -10.19 -29.95 -6.77
C THR A 259 -10.71 -29.61 -8.17
N PRO A 260 -10.45 -28.40 -8.71
CA PRO A 260 -10.65 -28.12 -10.13
C PRO A 260 -10.03 -29.24 -10.97
N ASP A 261 -10.59 -29.58 -12.13
CA ASP A 261 -9.95 -30.60 -12.96
C ASP A 261 -8.60 -30.08 -13.49
N PHE A 262 -7.74 -31.00 -13.91
CA PHE A 262 -6.42 -30.67 -14.43
C PHE A 262 -6.50 -29.74 -15.65
N ASP A 263 -7.48 -29.94 -16.53
CA ASP A 263 -7.65 -29.15 -17.76
C ASP A 263 -8.11 -27.72 -17.42
N SER A 264 -8.97 -27.53 -16.43
CA SER A 264 -9.36 -26.20 -15.91
C SER A 264 -8.16 -25.39 -15.44
N ARG A 265 -7.21 -26.04 -14.75
CA ARG A 265 -5.96 -25.41 -14.28
C ARG A 265 -5.05 -25.06 -15.45
N LEU A 266 -4.83 -26.02 -16.34
CA LEU A 266 -4.01 -25.82 -17.52
C LEU A 266 -4.57 -24.67 -18.37
N LEU A 267 -5.89 -24.61 -18.55
CA LEU A 267 -6.57 -23.49 -19.21
C LEU A 267 -6.35 -22.17 -18.46
N PHE A 268 -6.53 -22.15 -17.14
CA PHE A 268 -6.33 -20.96 -16.32
C PHE A 268 -4.92 -20.38 -16.51
N TYR A 269 -3.90 -21.22 -16.41
CA TYR A 269 -2.51 -20.79 -16.59
C TYR A 269 -2.18 -20.45 -18.04
N ASN A 270 -2.76 -21.13 -19.04
CA ASN A 270 -2.62 -20.76 -20.44
C ASN A 270 -3.09 -19.33 -20.71
N LYS A 271 -4.18 -18.90 -20.07
CA LYS A 271 -4.67 -17.51 -20.18
C LYS A 271 -3.71 -16.48 -19.57
N LEU A 272 -2.86 -16.89 -18.63
CA LEU A 272 -1.86 -16.03 -18.00
C LEU A 272 -0.47 -16.10 -18.66
N ALA A 273 -0.19 -17.19 -19.38
CA ALA A 273 1.15 -17.53 -19.90
C ALA A 273 1.73 -16.49 -20.86
N THR A 274 0.88 -15.79 -21.62
CA THR A 274 1.33 -14.75 -22.55
C THR A 274 1.82 -13.48 -21.85
N SER A 275 1.50 -13.31 -20.56
CA SER A 275 1.77 -12.08 -19.82
C SER A 275 3.04 -12.13 -18.98
N SER A 276 3.57 -13.32 -18.69
CA SER A 276 4.81 -13.47 -17.92
C SER A 276 5.43 -14.84 -18.12
N ARG A 277 6.77 -14.86 -18.17
CA ARG A 277 7.57 -16.09 -18.20
C ARG A 277 7.23 -17.03 -17.05
N VAL A 278 6.92 -16.48 -15.87
CA VAL A 278 6.57 -17.26 -14.67
C VAL A 278 5.36 -18.17 -14.93
N PHE A 279 4.36 -17.67 -15.66
CA PHE A 279 3.16 -18.44 -15.99
C PHE A 279 3.36 -19.32 -17.24
N TYR A 280 4.20 -18.91 -18.18
CA TYR A 280 4.60 -19.76 -19.31
C TYR A 280 5.32 -21.03 -18.82
N ASP A 281 6.33 -20.88 -17.97
CA ASP A 281 7.08 -22.00 -17.39
C ASP A 281 6.14 -22.95 -16.63
N ARG A 282 5.08 -22.41 -16.02
CA ARG A 282 4.05 -23.21 -15.35
C ARG A 282 3.24 -24.07 -16.33
N VAL A 283 2.82 -23.50 -17.46
CA VAL A 283 2.11 -24.27 -18.49
C VAL A 283 2.97 -25.43 -18.97
N GLN A 284 4.27 -25.20 -19.19
CA GLN A 284 5.21 -26.25 -19.61
C GLN A 284 5.32 -27.38 -18.58
N GLU A 285 5.36 -27.05 -17.28
CA GLU A 285 5.37 -28.05 -16.20
C GLU A 285 4.09 -28.90 -16.20
N LEU A 286 2.92 -28.29 -16.35
CA LEU A 286 1.65 -29.00 -16.41
C LEU A 286 1.57 -29.90 -17.66
N GLU A 287 1.90 -29.40 -18.84
CA GLU A 287 1.92 -30.23 -20.06
C GLU A 287 2.91 -31.41 -19.96
N SER A 288 4.04 -31.23 -19.29
CA SER A 288 4.98 -32.32 -18.99
C SER A 288 4.34 -33.41 -18.13
N LEU A 289 3.59 -33.02 -17.08
CA LEU A 289 2.85 -33.98 -16.25
C LEU A 289 1.80 -34.75 -17.07
N ARG A 290 1.07 -34.06 -17.96
CA ARG A 290 0.08 -34.66 -18.85
C ARG A 290 0.70 -35.67 -19.82
N SER A 291 1.86 -35.34 -20.39
CA SER A 291 2.61 -36.24 -21.27
C SER A 291 3.11 -37.48 -20.53
N LYS A 292 3.62 -37.30 -19.30
CA LYS A 292 4.15 -38.39 -18.47
C LYS A 292 3.07 -39.34 -17.95
N TYR A 293 1.86 -38.84 -17.69
CA TYR A 293 0.75 -39.61 -17.12
C TYR A 293 -0.55 -39.39 -17.94
N PRO A 294 -0.81 -40.22 -18.96
CA PRO A 294 -1.96 -40.05 -19.84
C PRO A 294 -3.31 -40.08 -19.07
N PRO A 295 -4.27 -39.19 -19.39
CA PRO A 295 -5.51 -39.03 -18.63
C PRO A 295 -6.37 -40.30 -18.54
N VAL A 296 -6.35 -41.13 -19.60
CA VAL A 296 -7.15 -42.36 -19.71
C VAL A 296 -6.74 -43.41 -18.67
N ILE A 297 -5.47 -43.39 -18.25
CA ILE A 297 -4.89 -44.41 -17.36
C ILE A 297 -4.74 -43.87 -15.93
N TYR A 298 -4.46 -42.57 -15.77
CA TYR A 298 -4.04 -41.99 -14.48
C TYR A 298 -4.82 -40.74 -14.05
N GLY A 299 -6.04 -40.49 -14.55
CA GLY A 299 -6.80 -39.25 -14.32
C GLY A 299 -6.77 -38.68 -12.88
N PRO A 300 -7.20 -39.44 -11.83
CA PRO A 300 -7.15 -38.97 -10.44
C PRO A 300 -5.73 -38.71 -9.92
N TYR A 301 -4.77 -39.54 -10.32
CA TYR A 301 -3.37 -39.43 -9.92
C TYR A 301 -2.67 -38.22 -10.57
N LEU A 302 -2.94 -37.97 -11.84
CA LEU A 302 -2.47 -36.79 -12.58
C LEU A 302 -2.93 -35.49 -11.90
N ASN A 303 -4.21 -35.41 -11.55
CA ASN A 303 -4.76 -34.24 -10.85
C ASN A 303 -4.12 -34.06 -9.46
N GLY A 304 -3.94 -35.15 -8.70
CA GLY A 304 -3.25 -35.09 -7.40
C GLY A 304 -1.80 -34.60 -7.51
N ARG A 305 -1.06 -35.04 -8.55
CA ARG A 305 0.30 -34.56 -8.83
C ARG A 305 0.33 -33.08 -9.20
N ALA A 306 -0.61 -32.62 -10.02
CA ALA A 306 -0.73 -31.21 -10.38
C ALA A 306 -0.98 -30.34 -9.14
N VAL A 307 -1.96 -30.71 -8.31
CA VAL A 307 -2.24 -30.01 -7.04
C VAL A 307 -0.98 -29.92 -6.16
N THR A 308 -0.24 -31.01 -6.01
CA THR A 308 0.99 -31.03 -5.20
C THR A 308 2.07 -30.10 -5.76
N ALA A 309 2.31 -30.16 -7.08
CA ALA A 309 3.27 -29.28 -7.75
C ALA A 309 2.88 -27.79 -7.65
N MET A 310 1.58 -27.52 -7.60
CA MET A 310 1.02 -26.19 -7.48
C MET A 310 1.21 -25.60 -6.10
N GLU A 311 0.81 -26.33 -5.06
CA GLU A 311 1.00 -25.93 -3.66
C GLU A 311 2.48 -25.63 -3.37
N TYR A 312 3.39 -26.46 -3.89
CA TYR A 312 4.84 -26.25 -3.73
C TYR A 312 5.31 -24.90 -4.32
N PHE A 313 4.82 -24.56 -5.50
CA PHE A 313 5.22 -23.33 -6.18
C PHE A 313 4.54 -22.09 -5.62
N ASP A 314 3.27 -22.17 -5.22
CA ASP A 314 2.58 -21.09 -4.54
C ASP A 314 3.29 -20.77 -3.22
N HIS A 315 3.72 -21.81 -2.51
CA HIS A 315 4.59 -21.67 -1.34
C HIS A 315 5.94 -21.01 -1.69
N LYS A 316 6.61 -21.42 -2.77
CA LYS A 316 7.86 -20.79 -3.23
C LYS A 316 7.65 -19.31 -3.60
N SER A 317 6.56 -18.99 -4.29
CA SER A 317 6.20 -17.63 -4.68
C SER A 317 5.88 -16.76 -3.47
N LYS A 318 5.16 -17.30 -2.48
CA LYS A 318 4.91 -16.67 -1.19
C LYS A 318 6.21 -16.37 -0.44
N ILE A 319 7.11 -17.34 -0.38
CA ILE A 319 8.45 -17.17 0.21
C ILE A 319 9.20 -16.04 -0.50
N ARG A 320 9.27 -16.07 -1.84
CA ARG A 320 9.95 -15.03 -2.62
C ARG A 320 9.35 -13.66 -2.38
N ARG A 321 8.01 -13.51 -2.42
CA ARG A 321 7.34 -12.26 -2.03
C ARG A 321 7.80 -11.80 -0.64
N ARG A 322 7.84 -12.69 0.34
CA ARG A 322 8.23 -12.34 1.71
C ARG A 322 9.68 -11.83 1.82
N TYR A 323 10.62 -12.40 1.06
CA TYR A 323 12.04 -12.04 1.16
C TYR A 323 12.47 -10.92 0.21
N LEU A 324 11.89 -10.85 -0.99
CA LEU A 324 12.28 -9.88 -2.01
C LEU A 324 11.49 -8.57 -1.93
N THR A 325 10.31 -8.57 -1.32
CA THR A 325 9.48 -7.35 -1.27
C THR A 325 10.04 -6.40 -0.21
N PRO A 326 10.53 -5.21 -0.59
CA PRO A 326 10.90 -4.19 0.38
C PRO A 326 9.65 -3.76 1.18
N LYS A 327 9.88 -3.17 2.35
CA LYS A 327 8.80 -2.67 3.18
C LYS A 327 7.95 -1.64 2.42
N ALA A 328 8.63 -0.72 1.72
CA ALA A 328 8.08 0.24 0.79
C ALA A 328 9.11 0.61 -0.28
N VAL A 329 8.65 1.13 -1.41
CA VAL A 329 9.45 1.78 -2.46
C VAL A 329 8.97 3.22 -2.57
N SER A 330 9.91 4.15 -2.72
CA SER A 330 9.62 5.58 -2.94
C SER A 330 10.25 6.01 -4.26
N GLU A 331 9.51 6.81 -5.02
CA GLU A 331 9.95 7.42 -6.29
C GLU A 331 10.40 8.87 -6.08
N VAL A 332 10.35 9.40 -4.85
CA VAL A 332 10.61 10.82 -4.55
C VAL A 332 11.96 11.32 -5.06
N LEU A 333 13.01 10.50 -4.95
CA LEU A 333 14.37 10.86 -5.37
C LEU A 333 14.83 10.03 -6.58
N SER A 334 13.94 9.36 -7.32
CA SER A 334 14.32 8.49 -8.44
C SER A 334 15.09 9.23 -9.53
N ASP A 335 14.79 10.52 -9.70
CA ASP A 335 15.38 11.36 -10.75
C ASP A 335 16.63 12.10 -10.26
N ILE A 336 16.98 11.96 -8.97
CA ILE A 336 18.16 12.57 -8.38
C ILE A 336 19.31 11.59 -8.48
N ARG A 337 20.40 12.03 -9.11
CA ARG A 337 21.63 11.24 -9.18
C ARG A 337 22.21 11.10 -7.77
N GLU A 338 22.29 9.86 -7.29
CA GLU A 338 23.00 9.56 -6.04
C GLU A 338 24.47 9.95 -6.19
N LEU A 339 24.94 10.83 -5.30
CA LEU A 339 26.36 11.10 -5.15
C LEU A 339 26.94 10.02 -4.23
N PRO A 340 28.01 9.34 -4.64
CA PRO A 340 28.57 8.29 -3.83
C PRO A 340 29.47 8.93 -2.75
N VAL A 341 28.82 9.41 -1.69
CA VAL A 341 29.46 10.03 -0.55
C VAL A 341 29.77 8.94 0.47
N ALA A 342 31.05 8.73 0.74
CA ALA A 342 31.51 7.95 1.86
C ALA A 342 31.46 8.79 3.15
N VAL A 343 30.84 8.22 4.18
CA VAL A 343 30.85 8.76 5.55
C VAL A 343 31.81 7.92 6.40
N ARG A 344 32.70 8.58 7.12
CA ARG A 344 33.49 7.95 8.20
C ARG A 344 33.25 8.71 9.49
N THR A 345 32.94 7.99 10.57
CA THR A 345 32.81 8.57 11.90
C THR A 345 33.95 8.13 12.79
N ALA A 346 34.49 9.06 13.58
CA ALA A 346 35.51 8.79 14.58
C ALA A 346 35.05 9.34 15.92
N ARG A 347 35.09 8.50 16.95
CA ARG A 347 34.73 8.87 18.33
C ARG A 347 36.00 8.90 19.17
N PHE A 348 36.21 10.00 19.87
CA PHE A 348 37.33 10.20 20.78
C PHE A 348 36.80 10.38 22.20
N LEU A 349 37.47 9.78 23.17
CA LEU A 349 37.21 9.99 24.58
C LEU A 349 38.33 10.89 25.13
N GLY A 350 37.97 12.06 25.63
CA GLY A 350 38.89 12.99 26.28
C GLY A 350 39.23 12.54 27.69
N GLU A 351 40.41 12.95 28.19
CA GLU A 351 40.93 12.57 29.51
C GLU A 351 40.01 12.95 30.68
N ALA A 352 39.17 13.97 30.50
CA ALA A 352 38.16 14.39 31.49
C ALA A 352 36.79 13.69 31.32
N GLY A 353 36.70 12.63 30.50
CA GLY A 353 35.46 11.87 30.25
C GLY A 353 34.53 12.46 29.17
N GLY A 354 34.89 13.59 28.56
CA GLY A 354 34.15 14.16 27.44
C GLY A 354 34.26 13.30 26.17
N THR A 355 33.17 13.14 25.41
CA THR A 355 33.21 12.45 24.10
C THR A 355 33.22 13.47 22.97
N ARG A 356 34.18 13.38 22.04
CA ARG A 356 34.17 14.11 20.76
C ARG A 356 33.79 13.15 19.63
N LEU A 357 32.85 13.55 18.79
CA LEU A 357 32.50 12.81 17.56
C LEU A 357 32.89 13.66 16.36
N GLU A 358 33.60 13.06 15.41
CA GLU A 358 33.93 13.66 14.12
C GLU A 358 33.28 12.85 13.00
N SER A 359 32.75 13.57 12.01
CA SER A 359 32.16 12.98 10.80
C SER A 359 32.90 13.51 9.58
N TYR A 360 33.52 12.61 8.84
CA TYR A 360 34.25 12.88 7.60
C TYR A 360 33.36 12.51 6.41
N LEU A 361 33.14 13.47 5.52
CA LEU A 361 32.39 13.30 4.28
C LEU A 361 33.36 13.41 3.11
N GLY A 362 33.35 12.45 2.19
CA GLY A 362 34.18 12.50 0.99
C GLY A 362 33.69 11.54 -0.08
N ILE A 363 34.06 11.78 -1.34
CA ILE A 363 33.77 10.88 -2.45
C ILE A 363 34.96 9.93 -2.59
N ARG A 364 34.72 8.62 -2.78
CA ARG A 364 35.86 7.70 -2.95
C ARG A 364 36.54 8.02 -4.27
N ARG A 365 37.88 7.99 -4.30
CA ARG A 365 38.66 8.29 -5.51
C ARG A 365 38.21 7.47 -6.73
N GLN A 366 37.84 6.22 -6.54
CA GLN A 366 37.33 5.33 -7.60
C GLN A 366 36.03 5.84 -8.25
N GLU A 367 35.21 6.58 -7.50
CA GLU A 367 33.93 7.15 -7.96
C GLU A 367 34.08 8.54 -8.59
N LEU A 368 35.26 9.16 -8.47
CA LEU A 368 35.63 10.39 -9.18
C LEU A 368 36.21 10.11 -10.57
N ILE A 369 36.40 8.84 -10.93
CA ILE A 369 36.83 8.45 -12.27
C ILE A 369 35.54 8.38 -13.11
N PRO A 370 35.35 9.27 -14.10
CA PRO A 370 34.21 9.13 -14.99
C PRO A 370 34.33 7.77 -15.69
N GLU A 371 33.35 6.90 -15.49
CA GLU A 371 33.19 5.74 -16.36
C GLU A 371 33.12 6.25 -17.79
N VAL A 372 34.05 5.81 -18.63
CA VAL A 372 34.00 6.03 -20.06
C VAL A 372 32.68 5.44 -20.53
N ALA A 373 31.73 6.33 -20.84
CA ALA A 373 30.44 5.94 -21.38
C ALA A 373 30.65 5.09 -22.63
N GLY A 374 30.10 3.87 -22.60
CA GLY A 374 29.89 3.02 -23.77
C GLY A 374 30.98 1.99 -24.05
N ARG A 375 30.72 0.75 -23.59
CA ARG A 375 30.79 -0.48 -24.42
C ARG A 375 30.25 -1.68 -23.65
N GLY A 376 29.05 -2.11 -24.06
CA GLY A 376 28.64 -3.51 -24.20
C GLY A 376 28.46 -4.37 -22.94
N SER A 377 27.20 -4.71 -22.66
CA SER A 377 26.69 -6.10 -22.78
C SER A 377 25.17 -6.11 -22.78
#